data_AF-A0A3D4FID1-F1
#
_entry.id   AF-A0A3D4FID1-F1
#
_cell.length_a   1.000
_cell.length_b   1.000
_cell.length_c   1.000
_cell.angle_alpha   90.00
_cell.angle_beta   90.00
_cell.angle_gamma   90.00
#
_symmetry.space_group_name_H-M   'P 1'
#
loop_
_entity.id
_entity.type
_entity.pdbx_description
1 polymer ?
#
loop_
_entity_poly.entity_id
_entity_poly.type
_entity_poly.pdbx_seq_one_letter_code
_entity_poly.pdbx_strand_id
1 'polypeptide(L)'
;MRKDDKTIENIKMSLKKFQEQYNEGNAHSAEAFVKEFFIDEKDTSLVGPGLNSWCFGIENIKDEINSYWTNEEKHLKHIELDIDDAVINLEGKAAVVSISGKNTRNISEEKIYEDMINKLSKELNADNVSRGTLAKLLNEVSEGIVNLNSEEKYISQEEKYIDLFRVTMVMVNTNLNWMIKHMKISFSGNGLEITLNNYNVEDKFKLIPVEKEENLEIEEIQKVLQVFQEAYDKRDVDLVDSYGDELLHKDENLFIFGTDQGENFHGFKEGKELFEGDWQYWGDFNLNRENAYISILDNVAVVYSKALIEFTWKKDKVSHWSKNTLNYYLKETEKSNKEIAYEMLTSMANCLDIIINAKEKPLYAMKFLGVLVKKEGKWKFNHMHFSDIVE
;
A
#
# COMPACT_ATOMS: atom_id res chain seq x y z
N MET A 1 38.66 38.68 2.65
CA MET A 1 38.08 37.61 3.49
C MET A 1 38.15 38.01 4.94
N ARG A 2 37.02 37.98 5.64
CA ARG A 2 36.98 38.02 7.10
C ARG A 2 37.64 36.74 7.65
N LYS A 3 38.10 36.78 8.91
CA LYS A 3 38.73 35.62 9.57
C LYS A 3 37.81 34.38 9.57
N ASP A 4 36.51 34.63 9.64
CA ASP A 4 35.47 33.60 9.62
C ASP A 4 35.36 32.95 8.24
N ASP A 5 35.46 33.72 7.14
CA ASP A 5 35.46 33.18 5.77
C ASP A 5 36.60 32.16 5.57
N LYS A 6 37.81 32.45 6.05
CA LYS A 6 38.95 31.53 5.94
C LYS A 6 38.74 30.24 6.75
N THR A 7 38.02 30.35 7.87
CA THR A 7 37.77 29.23 8.77
C THR A 7 36.68 28.32 8.18
N ILE A 8 35.65 28.92 7.58
CA ILE A 8 34.59 28.21 6.82
C ILE A 8 35.21 27.45 5.65
N GLU A 9 36.10 28.06 4.88
CA GLU A 9 36.79 27.38 3.77
C GLU A 9 37.60 26.16 4.24
N ASN A 10 38.30 26.27 5.37
CA ASN A 10 39.02 25.13 5.94
C ASN A 10 38.09 23.98 6.38
N ILE A 11 36.90 24.30 6.89
CA ILE A 11 35.88 23.28 7.22
C ILE A 11 35.40 22.61 5.94
N LYS A 12 35.06 23.38 4.89
CA LYS A 12 34.66 22.83 3.59
C LYS A 12 35.73 21.93 2.99
N MET A 13 37.00 22.30 3.08
CA MET A 13 38.12 21.44 2.64
C MET A 13 38.18 20.11 3.43
N SER A 14 37.99 20.15 4.75
CA SER A 14 37.93 18.94 5.58
C SER A 14 36.78 18.01 5.17
N LEU A 15 35.61 18.59 4.88
CA LEU A 15 34.43 17.84 4.42
C LEU A 15 34.64 17.22 3.01
N LYS A 16 35.32 17.94 2.10
CA LYS A 16 35.67 17.40 0.77
C LYS A 16 36.58 16.18 0.92
N LYS A 17 37.62 16.30 1.74
CA LYS A 17 38.52 15.18 2.08
C LYS A 17 37.79 14.02 2.76
N PHE A 18 36.84 14.30 3.66
CA PHE A 18 36.00 13.30 4.31
C PHE A 18 35.22 12.49 3.27
N GLN A 19 34.52 13.15 2.35
CA GLN A 19 33.75 12.48 1.30
C GLN A 19 34.63 11.64 0.38
N GLU A 20 35.75 12.20 -0.09
CA GLU A 20 36.70 11.51 -0.96
C GLU A 20 37.19 10.22 -0.31
N GLN A 21 37.73 10.31 0.91
CA GLN A 21 38.24 9.13 1.62
C GLN A 21 37.15 8.15 2.04
N TYR A 22 35.95 8.65 2.35
CA TYR A 22 34.82 7.77 2.66
C TYR A 22 34.47 6.90 1.45
N ASN A 23 34.44 7.50 0.25
CA ASN A 23 34.09 6.80 -0.99
C ASN A 23 35.21 5.89 -1.52
N GLU A 24 36.46 6.20 -1.20
CA GLU A 24 37.61 5.29 -1.42
C GLU A 24 37.63 4.12 -0.42
N GLY A 25 36.86 4.23 0.67
CA GLY A 25 36.90 3.37 1.83
C GLY A 25 36.66 1.89 1.54
N ASN A 26 37.38 1.05 2.27
CA ASN A 26 37.16 -0.41 2.31
C ASN A 26 37.44 -0.91 3.73
N ALA A 27 37.08 -2.16 4.02
CA ALA A 27 37.11 -2.71 5.38
C ALA A 27 38.45 -2.51 6.12
N HIS A 28 39.56 -2.52 5.39
CA HIS A 28 40.91 -2.46 5.93
C HIS A 28 41.36 -1.03 6.30
N SER A 29 40.60 0.00 5.91
CA SER A 29 40.96 1.42 6.14
C SER A 29 40.09 2.15 7.16
N ALA A 30 39.08 1.48 7.76
CA ALA A 30 38.11 2.14 8.65
C ALA A 30 38.76 2.78 9.88
N GLU A 31 39.79 2.15 10.44
CA GLU A 31 40.53 2.70 11.58
C GLU A 31 41.26 3.99 11.23
N ALA A 32 41.94 4.04 10.09
CA ALA A 32 42.65 5.23 9.64
C ALA A 32 41.68 6.37 9.33
N PHE A 33 40.56 6.05 8.68
CA PHE A 33 39.50 7.00 8.37
C PHE A 33 38.92 7.62 9.65
N VAL A 34 38.50 6.80 10.61
CA VAL A 34 37.85 7.31 11.82
C VAL A 34 38.85 8.13 12.67
N LYS A 35 40.12 7.73 12.76
CA LYS A 35 41.16 8.53 13.46
C LYS A 35 41.45 9.87 12.80
N GLU A 36 41.35 9.95 11.48
CA GLU A 36 41.57 11.20 10.74
C GLU A 36 40.44 12.21 10.98
N PHE A 37 39.18 11.74 11.02
CA PHE A 37 38.02 12.63 11.00
C PHE A 37 37.27 12.76 12.31
N PHE A 38 37.40 11.84 13.26
CA PHE A 38 36.66 11.86 14.53
C PHE A 38 37.58 12.09 15.73
N ILE A 39 37.08 12.82 16.72
CA ILE A 39 37.81 13.05 17.98
C ILE A 39 37.87 11.76 18.78
N ASP A 40 39.07 11.36 19.22
CA ASP A 40 39.27 10.18 20.07
C ASP A 40 38.91 10.47 21.54
N GLU A 41 37.62 10.58 21.79
CA GLU A 41 37.01 10.77 23.10
C GLU A 41 35.83 9.81 23.27
N LYS A 42 35.55 9.39 24.50
CA LYS A 42 34.53 8.36 24.80
C LYS A 42 33.11 8.78 24.41
N ASP A 43 32.82 10.08 24.42
CA ASP A 43 31.54 10.69 24.13
C ASP A 43 31.42 11.19 22.68
N THR A 44 32.45 11.01 21.85
CA THR A 44 32.33 11.22 20.39
C THR A 44 31.29 10.25 19.82
N SER A 45 30.41 10.71 18.94
CA SER A 45 29.26 9.90 18.52
C SER A 45 28.93 9.95 17.03
N LEU A 46 28.43 8.82 16.51
CA LEU A 46 27.77 8.69 15.21
C LEU A 46 26.36 8.12 15.43
N VAL A 47 25.35 8.87 15.05
CA VAL A 47 23.94 8.45 15.08
C VAL A 47 23.46 8.27 13.64
N GLY A 48 23.35 7.02 13.22
CA GLY A 48 22.82 6.64 11.92
C GLY A 48 21.28 6.57 11.88
N PRO A 49 20.71 6.12 10.75
CA PRO A 49 19.26 6.12 10.54
C PRO A 49 18.52 4.98 11.24
N GLY A 50 19.21 3.90 11.62
CA GLY A 50 18.60 2.72 12.21
C GLY A 50 18.32 2.87 13.70
N LEU A 51 17.30 2.16 14.19
CA LEU A 51 16.95 2.06 15.63
C LEU A 51 18.15 1.68 16.52
N ASN A 52 19.10 0.94 15.98
CA ASN A 52 20.30 0.49 16.68
C ASN A 52 21.60 1.20 16.24
N SER A 53 21.53 2.21 15.37
CA SER A 53 22.73 2.90 14.84
C SER A 53 23.17 4.05 15.76
N TRP A 54 23.43 3.75 17.04
CA TRP A 54 23.90 4.72 18.02
C TRP A 54 25.28 4.31 18.52
N CYS A 55 26.32 4.90 17.94
CA CYS A 55 27.71 4.56 18.24
C CYS A 55 28.37 5.66 19.06
N PHE A 56 29.01 5.28 20.17
CA PHE A 56 29.80 6.17 21.02
C PHE A 56 31.24 5.65 21.15
N GLY A 57 32.21 6.55 21.05
CA GLY A 57 33.63 6.24 21.04
C GLY A 57 34.12 5.73 19.68
N ILE A 58 35.42 5.89 19.45
CA ILE A 58 36.07 5.68 18.15
C ILE A 58 35.91 4.24 17.61
N GLU A 59 35.93 3.24 18.50
CA GLU A 59 35.83 1.82 18.14
C GLU A 59 34.44 1.45 17.59
N ASN A 60 33.37 1.91 18.25
CA ASN A 60 32.01 1.63 17.79
C ASN A 60 31.68 2.40 16.49
N ILE A 61 32.23 3.60 16.34
CA ILE A 61 32.10 4.38 15.10
C ILE A 61 32.80 3.65 13.96
N LYS A 62 34.03 3.16 14.18
CA LYS A 62 34.77 2.34 13.21
C LYS A 62 33.99 1.13 12.75
N ASP A 63 33.37 0.39 13.68
CA ASP A 63 32.59 -0.80 13.33
C ASP A 63 31.36 -0.46 12.47
N GLU A 64 30.67 0.64 12.76
CA GLU A 64 29.53 1.10 11.96
C GLU A 64 29.96 1.61 10.57
N ILE A 65 31.06 2.37 10.47
CA ILE A 65 31.64 2.78 9.17
C ILE A 65 32.03 1.54 8.35
N ASN A 66 32.70 0.57 8.97
CA ASN A 66 33.05 -0.68 8.32
C ASN A 66 31.80 -1.45 7.85
N SER A 67 30.72 -1.44 8.64
CA SER A 67 29.45 -2.03 8.25
C SER A 67 28.86 -1.36 7.00
N TYR A 68 28.90 -0.03 6.90
CA TYR A 68 28.44 0.69 5.69
C TYR A 68 29.25 0.33 4.44
N TRP A 69 30.56 0.08 4.57
CA TRP A 69 31.41 -0.24 3.42
C TRP A 69 31.31 -1.69 2.97
N THR A 70 31.09 -2.63 3.90
CA THR A 70 31.19 -4.07 3.63
C THR A 70 29.86 -4.78 3.44
N ASN A 71 28.78 -4.30 4.07
CA ASN A 71 27.48 -4.94 3.96
C ASN A 71 26.70 -4.36 2.78
N GLU A 72 26.40 -5.20 1.78
CA GLU A 72 25.64 -4.81 0.59
C GLU A 72 24.23 -4.29 0.90
N GLU A 73 23.63 -4.73 2.01
CA GLU A 73 22.30 -4.30 2.44
C GLU A 73 22.30 -2.90 3.09
N LYS A 74 23.46 -2.41 3.57
CA LYS A 74 23.57 -1.14 4.31
C LYS A 74 23.64 0.08 3.39
N HIS A 75 22.90 1.13 3.75
CA HIS A 75 22.85 2.38 2.96
C HIS A 75 24.17 3.16 3.12
N LEU A 76 24.39 4.19 2.30
CA LEU A 76 25.57 5.08 2.39
C LEU A 76 26.90 4.50 1.89
N LYS A 77 26.93 3.48 1.03
CA LYS A 77 28.22 2.94 0.52
C LYS A 77 29.00 3.97 -0.30
N HIS A 78 28.31 4.83 -1.05
CA HIS A 78 28.90 5.93 -1.81
C HIS A 78 28.10 7.20 -1.56
N ILE A 79 28.72 8.19 -0.92
CA ILE A 79 28.07 9.44 -0.55
C ILE A 79 28.55 10.61 -1.42
N GLU A 80 27.65 11.53 -1.72
CA GLU A 80 27.96 12.84 -2.28
C GLU A 80 27.29 13.89 -1.41
N LEU A 81 28.08 14.77 -0.81
CA LEU A 81 27.66 15.83 0.10
C LEU A 81 27.67 17.16 -0.66
N ASP A 82 26.63 17.95 -0.47
CA ASP A 82 26.51 19.29 -1.02
C ASP A 82 27.29 20.31 -0.16
N ILE A 83 28.62 20.21 -0.22
CA ILE A 83 29.53 20.93 0.67
C ILE A 83 29.56 22.42 0.36
N ASP A 84 29.38 22.79 -0.90
CA ASP A 84 29.43 24.19 -1.32
C ASP A 84 28.22 24.96 -0.76
N ASP A 85 27.05 24.32 -0.65
CA ASP A 85 25.83 24.86 -0.03
C ASP A 85 25.65 24.48 1.45
N ALA A 86 26.69 23.92 2.10
CA ALA A 86 26.65 23.58 3.51
C ALA A 86 26.41 24.82 4.39
N VAL A 87 25.49 24.68 5.36
CA VAL A 87 25.24 25.70 6.39
C VAL A 87 26.21 25.48 7.55
N ILE A 88 27.16 26.41 7.72
CA ILE A 88 28.22 26.33 8.73
C ILE A 88 28.06 27.51 9.71
N ASN A 89 27.78 27.19 10.97
CA ASN A 89 27.76 28.16 12.07
C ASN A 89 29.01 27.98 12.92
N LEU A 90 29.80 29.05 13.08
CA LEU A 90 31.06 29.06 13.84
C LEU A 90 30.87 29.71 15.20
N GLU A 91 31.32 29.03 16.25
CA GLU A 91 31.38 29.56 17.62
C GLU A 91 32.73 29.22 18.26
N GLY A 92 33.69 30.15 18.14
CA GLY A 92 35.04 30.00 18.67
C GLY A 92 35.80 28.84 18.03
N LYS A 93 35.99 27.75 18.78
CA LYS A 93 36.67 26.52 18.31
C LYS A 93 35.70 25.42 17.89
N ALA A 94 34.39 25.66 17.94
CA ALA A 94 33.38 24.71 17.52
C ALA A 94 32.65 25.22 16.26
N ALA A 95 32.17 24.27 15.47
CA ALA A 95 31.34 24.52 14.31
C ALA A 95 30.16 23.56 14.31
N VAL A 96 28.97 24.06 13.96
CA VAL A 96 27.82 23.22 13.62
C VAL A 96 27.64 23.29 12.12
N VAL A 97 27.69 22.12 11.48
CA VAL A 97 27.61 21.97 10.03
C VAL A 97 26.35 21.18 9.69
N SER A 98 25.52 21.71 8.79
CA SER A 98 24.39 20.98 8.23
C SER A 98 24.56 20.88 6.71
N ILE A 99 24.51 19.66 6.18
CA ILE A 99 24.79 19.36 4.78
C ILE A 99 23.73 18.40 4.25
N SER A 100 23.22 18.68 3.06
CA SER A 100 22.44 17.71 2.30
C SER A 100 23.40 16.74 1.60
N GLY A 101 22.99 15.49 1.45
CA GLY A 101 23.78 14.50 0.74
C GLY A 101 22.90 13.53 -0.02
N LYS A 102 23.51 12.79 -0.94
CA LYS A 102 22.88 11.71 -1.67
C LYS A 102 23.78 10.48 -1.68
N ASN A 103 23.20 9.30 -1.56
CA ASN A 103 23.91 8.03 -1.62
C ASN A 103 23.53 7.31 -2.91
N THR A 104 24.52 6.90 -3.71
CA THR A 104 24.28 6.18 -4.96
C THR A 104 24.54 4.69 -4.78
N ARG A 105 23.57 3.85 -5.11
CA ARG A 105 23.66 2.39 -5.15
C ARG A 105 23.43 1.89 -6.57
N ASN A 106 24.24 0.95 -7.03
CA ASN A 106 23.98 0.23 -8.26
C ASN A 106 23.19 -1.04 -7.90
N ILE A 107 21.88 -0.95 -7.91
CA ILE A 107 21.00 -2.12 -7.73
C ILE A 107 19.99 -2.03 -8.87
N SER A 108 19.91 -3.09 -9.68
CA SER A 108 18.95 -3.15 -10.78
C SER A 108 17.52 -3.19 -10.22
N GLU A 109 16.56 -2.65 -10.98
CA GLU A 109 15.13 -2.69 -10.64
C GLU A 109 14.68 -4.13 -10.33
N GLU A 110 15.14 -5.10 -11.11
CA GLU A 110 14.81 -6.51 -10.93
C GLU A 110 15.31 -7.04 -9.58
N LYS A 111 16.52 -6.66 -9.16
CA LYS A 111 17.07 -7.11 -7.88
C LYS A 111 16.28 -6.53 -6.69
N ILE A 112 15.77 -5.30 -6.82
CA ILE A 112 14.93 -4.67 -5.81
C ILE A 112 13.62 -5.44 -5.63
N TYR A 113 12.95 -5.82 -6.73
CA TYR A 113 11.73 -6.64 -6.64
C TYR A 113 12.03 -8.05 -6.11
N GLU A 114 13.12 -8.69 -6.54
CA GLU A 114 13.55 -9.99 -6.02
C GLU A 114 13.70 -9.97 -4.49
N ASP A 115 14.36 -8.94 -3.96
CA ASP A 115 14.59 -8.80 -2.51
C ASP A 115 13.27 -8.54 -1.75
N MET A 116 12.32 -7.81 -2.34
CA MET A 116 10.97 -7.67 -1.78
C MET A 116 10.24 -9.01 -1.71
N ILE A 117 10.25 -9.79 -2.80
CA ILE A 117 9.60 -11.10 -2.85
C ILE A 117 10.24 -12.08 -1.87
N ASN A 118 11.58 -12.09 -1.75
CA ASN A 118 12.30 -12.91 -0.79
C ASN A 118 11.91 -12.56 0.65
N LYS A 119 11.80 -11.27 0.96
CA LYS A 119 11.37 -10.79 2.28
C LYS A 119 9.92 -11.14 2.58
N LEU A 120 9.01 -10.92 1.63
CA LEU A 120 7.60 -11.34 1.74
C LEU A 120 7.50 -12.84 2.00
N SER A 121 8.25 -13.64 1.23
CA SER A 121 8.28 -15.09 1.40
C SER A 121 8.76 -15.52 2.78
N LYS A 122 9.80 -14.86 3.31
CA LYS A 122 10.31 -15.14 4.65
C LYS A 122 9.29 -14.79 5.74
N GLU A 123 8.74 -13.58 5.69
CA GLU A 123 7.90 -13.04 6.77
C GLU A 123 6.47 -13.61 6.74
N LEU A 124 5.90 -13.88 5.56
CA LEU A 124 4.57 -14.46 5.42
C LEU A 124 4.52 -15.98 5.67
N ASN A 125 5.66 -16.68 5.57
CA ASN A 125 5.72 -18.10 5.90
C ASN A 125 5.91 -18.39 7.39
N ALA A 126 6.06 -17.37 8.24
CA ALA A 126 6.08 -17.53 9.69
C ALA A 126 4.73 -18.08 10.20
N ASP A 127 4.76 -18.90 11.26
CA ASP A 127 3.58 -19.60 11.79
C ASP A 127 2.45 -18.67 12.26
N ASN A 128 2.76 -17.40 12.57
CA ASN A 128 1.78 -16.41 13.03
C ASN A 128 2.07 -15.03 12.43
N VAL A 129 1.51 -14.74 11.26
CA VAL A 129 1.61 -13.41 10.65
C VAL A 129 0.67 -12.44 11.37
N SER A 130 1.25 -11.45 12.04
CA SER A 130 0.49 -10.45 12.80
C SER A 130 -0.02 -9.30 11.91
N ARG A 131 -1.04 -8.56 12.39
CA ARG A 131 -1.45 -7.28 11.77
C ARG A 131 -0.27 -6.31 11.61
N GLY A 132 0.58 -6.21 12.63
CA GLY A 132 1.76 -5.34 12.58
C GLY A 132 2.75 -5.77 11.50
N THR A 133 2.92 -7.09 11.31
CA THR A 133 3.75 -7.66 10.25
C THR A 133 3.21 -7.30 8.88
N LEU A 134 1.89 -7.48 8.64
CA LEU A 134 1.26 -7.11 7.37
C LEU A 134 1.37 -5.61 7.08
N ALA A 135 1.11 -4.75 8.08
CA ALA A 135 1.20 -3.30 7.91
C ALA A 135 2.62 -2.84 7.57
N LYS A 136 3.62 -3.44 8.23
CA LYS A 136 5.03 -3.21 7.93
C LYS A 136 5.38 -3.62 6.50
N LEU A 137 5.01 -4.83 6.10
CA LEU A 137 5.29 -5.34 4.75
C LEU A 137 4.59 -4.51 3.66
N LEU A 138 3.34 -4.10 3.88
CA LEU A 138 2.62 -3.22 2.96
C LEU A 138 3.36 -1.90 2.76
N ASN A 139 3.79 -1.25 3.85
CA ASN A 139 4.53 0.00 3.76
C ASN A 139 5.84 -0.15 3.01
N GLU A 140 6.61 -1.20 3.33
CA GLU A 140 7.90 -1.47 2.69
C GLU A 140 7.77 -1.76 1.18
N VAL A 141 6.76 -2.54 0.77
CA VAL A 141 6.49 -2.78 -0.67
C VAL A 141 6.02 -1.51 -1.36
N SER A 142 5.14 -0.74 -0.73
CA SER A 142 4.63 0.54 -1.26
C SER A 142 5.75 1.54 -1.48
N GLU A 143 6.60 1.78 -0.46
CA GLU A 143 7.75 2.67 -0.56
C GLU A 143 8.71 2.21 -1.66
N GLY A 144 8.95 0.90 -1.75
CA GLY A 144 9.74 0.29 -2.79
C GLY A 144 9.27 0.63 -4.20
N ILE A 145 7.98 0.42 -4.46
CA ILE A 145 7.33 0.69 -5.75
C ILE A 145 7.34 2.20 -6.06
N VAL A 146 6.98 3.04 -5.08
CA VAL A 146 6.97 4.51 -5.25
C VAL A 146 8.37 5.01 -5.61
N ASN A 147 9.40 4.52 -4.91
CA ASN A 147 10.77 4.88 -5.20
C ASN A 147 11.15 4.45 -6.63
N LEU A 148 10.80 3.25 -7.08
CA LEU A 148 11.11 2.78 -8.44
C LEU A 148 10.39 3.58 -9.54
N ASN A 149 9.17 4.07 -9.29
CA ASN A 149 8.37 4.80 -10.28
C ASN A 149 8.57 6.33 -10.27
N SER A 150 9.19 6.90 -9.23
CA SER A 150 9.39 8.35 -9.16
C SER A 150 10.51 8.82 -10.09
N GLU A 151 10.13 9.37 -11.25
CA GLU A 151 11.06 9.99 -12.22
C GLU A 151 11.92 11.11 -11.61
N GLU A 152 11.41 11.78 -10.56
CA GLU A 152 12.14 12.85 -9.86
C GLU A 152 13.25 12.35 -8.92
N LYS A 153 13.27 11.05 -8.62
CA LYS A 153 14.10 10.52 -7.56
C LYS A 153 15.07 9.44 -8.06
N TYR A 154 14.76 8.77 -9.16
CA TYR A 154 15.57 7.67 -9.68
C TYR A 154 15.39 7.54 -11.20
N ILE A 155 16.42 7.04 -11.90
CA ILE A 155 16.55 6.86 -13.36
C ILE A 155 17.23 8.03 -14.08
N SER A 156 18.56 8.13 -13.90
CA SER A 156 19.41 8.32 -15.08
C SER A 156 19.74 6.93 -15.65
N GLN A 157 19.99 6.85 -16.95
CA GLN A 157 20.01 5.65 -17.82
C GLN A 157 21.05 4.54 -17.46
N GLU A 158 21.48 4.40 -16.21
CA GLU A 158 22.53 3.48 -15.75
C GLU A 158 22.21 2.75 -14.41
N GLU A 159 20.95 2.50 -14.04
CA GLU A 159 20.60 1.70 -12.83
C GLU A 159 21.19 2.22 -11.51
N LYS A 160 21.12 3.54 -11.28
CA LYS A 160 21.64 4.20 -10.07
C LYS A 160 20.52 4.65 -9.14
N TYR A 161 20.44 4.02 -7.96
CA TYR A 161 19.53 4.38 -6.88
C TYR A 161 20.15 5.48 -6.00
N ILE A 162 19.60 6.69 -5.99
CA ILE A 162 20.01 7.89 -5.23
C ILE A 162 19.18 8.14 -3.96
N ASP A 163 19.64 7.68 -2.79
CA ASP A 163 18.99 8.01 -1.50
C ASP A 163 19.39 9.41 -1.02
N LEU A 164 18.44 10.33 -0.88
CA LEU A 164 18.69 11.63 -0.24
C LEU A 164 18.77 11.51 1.29
N PHE A 165 19.78 12.13 1.88
CA PHE A 165 19.96 12.22 3.32
C PHE A 165 20.45 13.62 3.72
N ARG A 166 20.41 13.87 5.03
CA ARG A 166 20.98 15.06 5.65
C ARG A 166 21.96 14.61 6.72
N VAL A 167 23.06 15.36 6.83
CA VAL A 167 24.04 15.20 7.89
C VAL A 167 24.10 16.46 8.72
N THR A 168 24.07 16.29 10.04
CA THR A 168 24.45 17.35 10.97
C THR A 168 25.70 16.91 11.70
N MET A 169 26.75 17.74 11.66
CA MET A 169 28.00 17.52 12.36
C MET A 169 28.26 18.64 13.37
N VAL A 170 28.74 18.27 14.54
CA VAL A 170 29.44 19.17 15.45
C VAL A 170 30.92 18.90 15.26
N MET A 171 31.67 19.91 14.80
CA MET A 171 33.11 19.82 14.59
C MET A 171 33.85 20.71 15.59
N VAL A 172 35.04 20.30 16.02
CA VAL A 172 35.91 21.06 16.91
C VAL A 172 37.27 21.24 16.26
N ASN A 173 37.84 22.44 16.40
CA ASN A 173 39.19 22.73 15.95
C ASN A 173 40.21 22.21 16.96
N THR A 174 40.89 21.11 16.62
CA THR A 174 41.99 20.51 17.36
C THR A 174 43.28 20.75 16.58
N ASN A 175 44.18 21.59 17.11
CA ASN A 175 45.49 21.85 16.50
C ASN A 175 45.44 22.25 15.01
N LEU A 176 44.51 23.14 14.63
CA LEU A 176 44.26 23.61 13.26
C LEU A 176 43.50 22.64 12.34
N ASN A 177 43.15 21.44 12.81
CA ASN A 177 42.30 20.50 12.11
C ASN A 177 40.88 20.55 12.66
N TRP A 178 39.88 20.54 11.78
CA TRP A 178 38.49 20.43 12.18
C TRP A 178 38.10 18.95 12.21
N MET A 179 37.79 18.44 13.40
CA MET A 179 37.43 17.04 13.61
C MET A 179 35.99 16.92 14.09
N ILE A 180 35.31 15.85 13.72
CA ILE A 180 33.93 15.54 14.07
C ILE A 180 33.87 15.06 15.52
N LYS A 181 33.08 15.76 16.33
CA LYS A 181 32.72 15.38 17.69
C LYS A 181 31.41 14.60 17.72
N HIS A 182 30.40 15.07 16.99
CA HIS A 182 29.10 14.40 16.86
C HIS A 182 28.65 14.43 15.42
N MET A 183 28.16 13.32 14.89
CA MET A 183 27.56 13.22 13.56
C MET A 183 26.20 12.55 13.66
N LYS A 184 25.19 13.13 13.02
CA LYS A 184 23.86 12.54 12.84
C LYS A 184 23.56 12.45 11.35
N ILE A 185 23.09 11.29 10.91
CA ILE A 185 22.60 11.04 9.57
C ILE A 185 21.10 10.80 9.63
N SER A 186 20.34 11.47 8.77
CA SER A 186 18.89 11.32 8.67
C SER A 186 18.46 11.21 7.22
N PHE A 187 17.57 10.27 6.91
CA PHE A 187 17.01 10.09 5.57
C PHE A 187 15.66 10.80 5.49
N SER A 188 15.31 11.28 4.30
CA SER A 188 13.94 11.72 4.01
C SER A 188 13.06 10.50 3.70
N GLY A 189 12.63 9.78 4.73
CA GLY A 189 11.62 8.71 4.66
C GLY A 189 10.39 9.08 5.49
N ASN A 190 9.20 8.83 4.95
CA ASN A 190 7.92 9.16 5.57
C ASN A 190 7.64 8.25 6.78
N GLY A 191 8.09 8.65 7.96
CA GLY A 191 7.55 8.09 9.20
C GLY A 191 6.08 8.52 9.36
N LEU A 192 5.13 7.67 8.96
CA LEU A 192 3.71 7.88 9.27
C LEU A 192 3.49 7.63 10.77
N GLU A 193 3.34 8.72 11.52
CA GLU A 193 2.60 8.72 12.78
C GLU A 193 1.11 8.42 12.48
N ILE A 194 0.57 7.33 13.03
CA ILE A 194 -0.83 6.93 12.84
C ILE A 194 -1.74 7.77 13.73
N THR A 195 -2.73 8.45 13.13
CA THR A 195 -3.89 9.04 13.80
C THR A 195 -5.09 8.09 13.74
N LEU A 196 -5.72 7.79 14.88
CA LEU A 196 -6.99 7.06 14.98
C LEU A 196 -8.15 8.04 14.74
N ASN A 197 -9.19 7.67 13.99
CA ASN A 197 -10.46 8.40 14.06
C ASN A 197 -11.70 7.50 13.87
N ASN A 198 -12.45 7.38 14.96
CA ASN A 198 -13.84 6.92 15.02
C ASN A 198 -14.77 7.92 14.31
N TYR A 199 -15.54 7.47 13.31
CA TYR A 199 -16.76 8.14 12.83
C TYR A 199 -17.82 7.11 12.46
N ASN A 200 -19.08 7.34 12.84
CA ASN A 200 -20.22 6.45 12.59
C ASN A 200 -20.92 6.84 11.26
N VAL A 201 -20.70 6.03 10.22
CA VAL A 201 -21.14 6.27 8.83
C VAL A 201 -22.61 5.88 8.58
N GLU A 202 -23.22 5.11 9.49
CA GLU A 202 -24.54 4.46 9.32
C GLU A 202 -25.74 5.41 9.19
N ASP A 203 -25.65 6.66 9.66
CA ASP A 203 -26.81 7.56 9.71
C ASP A 203 -27.11 8.31 8.40
N LYS A 204 -26.18 8.34 7.43
CA LYS A 204 -26.35 9.06 6.16
C LYS A 204 -26.88 8.22 5.00
N PHE A 205 -26.89 6.88 5.11
CA PHE A 205 -27.21 5.99 3.99
C PHE A 205 -28.70 5.62 3.83
N LYS A 206 -29.57 6.01 4.77
CA LYS A 206 -30.94 5.46 4.87
C LYS A 206 -32.02 6.13 4.01
N LEU A 207 -31.76 7.28 3.36
CA LEU A 207 -32.82 8.03 2.68
C LEU A 207 -32.49 8.31 1.21
N ILE A 208 -33.36 7.83 0.31
CA ILE A 208 -33.47 8.33 -1.07
C ILE A 208 -34.81 9.10 -1.11
N PRO A 209 -34.80 10.44 -1.19
CA PRO A 209 -36.03 11.23 -1.14
C PRO A 209 -36.67 11.28 -2.53
N VAL A 210 -37.52 10.30 -2.84
CA VAL A 210 -38.33 10.27 -4.06
C VAL A 210 -39.79 10.01 -3.68
N GLU A 211 -40.71 10.79 -4.23
CA GLU A 211 -42.15 10.60 -4.05
C GLU A 211 -42.58 9.29 -4.73
N LYS A 212 -43.28 8.42 -4.00
CA LYS A 212 -43.77 7.14 -4.53
C LYS A 212 -45.16 7.35 -5.12
N GLU A 213 -45.37 6.92 -6.36
CA GLU A 213 -46.69 6.84 -6.99
C GLU A 213 -47.32 5.46 -6.75
N GLU A 214 -48.60 5.42 -6.40
CA GLU A 214 -49.34 4.16 -6.28
C GLU A 214 -49.70 3.64 -7.68
N ASN A 215 -49.17 2.46 -8.05
CA ASN A 215 -49.44 1.81 -9.33
C ASN A 215 -49.38 0.28 -9.16
N LEU A 216 -50.41 -0.43 -9.64
CA LEU A 216 -50.51 -1.89 -9.53
C LEU A 216 -49.32 -2.63 -10.17
N GLU A 217 -48.75 -2.11 -11.25
CA GLU A 217 -47.57 -2.71 -11.87
C GLU A 217 -46.30 -2.48 -11.04
N ILE A 218 -46.23 -1.38 -10.29
CA ILE A 218 -45.15 -1.15 -9.31
C ILE A 218 -45.24 -2.19 -8.18
N GLU A 219 -46.44 -2.52 -7.71
CA GLU A 219 -46.63 -3.59 -6.70
C GLU A 219 -46.21 -4.97 -7.24
N GLU A 220 -46.48 -5.27 -8.52
CA GLU A 220 -46.02 -6.50 -9.16
C GLU A 220 -44.49 -6.57 -9.21
N ILE A 221 -43.82 -5.48 -9.56
CA ILE A 221 -42.35 -5.42 -9.61
C ILE A 221 -41.75 -5.51 -8.21
N GLN A 222 -42.37 -4.89 -7.20
CA GLN A 222 -41.92 -5.03 -5.81
C GLN A 222 -41.97 -6.49 -5.32
N LYS A 223 -42.95 -7.28 -5.77
CA LYS A 223 -42.99 -8.72 -5.49
C LYS A 223 -41.82 -9.47 -6.15
N VAL A 224 -41.41 -9.09 -7.36
CA VAL A 224 -40.21 -9.66 -8.00
C VAL A 224 -38.96 -9.34 -7.19
N LEU A 225 -38.80 -8.09 -6.72
CA LEU A 225 -37.69 -7.69 -5.85
C LEU A 225 -37.70 -8.43 -4.51
N GLN A 226 -38.88 -8.73 -3.98
CA GLN A 226 -39.01 -9.56 -2.79
C GLN A 226 -38.52 -11.00 -3.04
N VAL A 227 -38.94 -11.64 -4.12
CA VAL A 227 -38.48 -13.00 -4.47
C VAL A 227 -36.96 -13.01 -4.69
N PHE A 228 -36.43 -11.97 -5.35
CA PHE A 228 -35.00 -11.80 -5.55
C PHE A 228 -34.24 -11.73 -4.23
N GLN A 229 -34.72 -10.91 -3.27
CA GLN A 229 -34.14 -10.84 -1.94
C GLN A 229 -34.23 -12.18 -1.20
N GLU A 230 -35.37 -12.87 -1.26
CA GLU A 230 -35.55 -14.18 -0.61
C GLU A 230 -34.57 -15.24 -1.15
N ALA A 231 -34.20 -15.15 -2.43
CA ALA A 231 -33.19 -16.02 -3.03
C ALA A 231 -31.80 -15.77 -2.41
N TYR A 232 -31.41 -14.50 -2.28
CA TYR A 232 -30.14 -14.08 -1.65
C TYR A 232 -30.12 -14.21 -0.11
N ASP A 233 -31.29 -14.30 0.54
CA ASP A 233 -31.35 -14.64 1.97
C ASP A 233 -31.11 -16.14 2.20
N LYS A 234 -31.66 -16.99 1.32
CA LYS A 234 -31.51 -18.45 1.40
C LYS A 234 -30.12 -18.91 0.97
N ARG A 235 -29.60 -18.39 -0.14
CA ARG A 235 -28.31 -18.79 -0.78
C ARG A 235 -28.15 -20.31 -0.89
N ASP A 236 -29.24 -21.00 -1.21
CA ASP A 236 -29.23 -22.44 -1.36
C ASP A 236 -28.98 -22.78 -2.83
N VAL A 237 -27.77 -23.24 -3.15
CA VAL A 237 -27.35 -23.54 -4.53
C VAL A 237 -28.25 -24.57 -5.23
N ASP A 238 -28.93 -25.43 -4.46
CA ASP A 238 -29.88 -26.40 -5.01
C ASP A 238 -31.18 -25.74 -5.54
N LEU A 239 -31.40 -24.46 -5.21
CA LEU A 239 -32.55 -23.67 -5.65
C LEU A 239 -32.22 -22.72 -6.82
N VAL A 240 -30.99 -22.73 -7.36
CA VAL A 240 -30.59 -21.83 -8.47
C VAL A 240 -31.50 -22.00 -9.68
N ASP A 241 -31.87 -23.24 -10.02
CA ASP A 241 -32.74 -23.52 -11.15
C ASP A 241 -34.16 -22.95 -10.96
N SER A 242 -34.72 -23.09 -9.76
CA SER A 242 -36.09 -22.64 -9.48
C SER A 242 -36.18 -21.12 -9.43
N TYR A 243 -35.25 -20.47 -8.73
CA TYR A 243 -35.17 -19.01 -8.66
C TYR A 243 -34.75 -18.38 -9.99
N GLY A 244 -33.84 -19.02 -10.74
CA GLY A 244 -33.50 -18.60 -12.09
C GLY A 244 -34.72 -18.60 -13.01
N ASP A 245 -35.50 -19.69 -13.00
CA ASP A 245 -36.74 -19.79 -13.78
C ASP A 245 -37.80 -18.77 -13.33
N GLU A 246 -37.86 -18.41 -12.06
CA GLU A 246 -38.81 -17.43 -11.53
C GLU A 246 -38.41 -15.98 -11.86
N LEU A 247 -37.13 -15.66 -11.74
CA LEU A 247 -36.60 -14.28 -11.79
C LEU A 247 -36.09 -13.86 -13.16
N LEU A 248 -35.69 -14.79 -14.03
CA LEU A 248 -35.06 -14.51 -15.32
C LEU A 248 -35.94 -14.99 -16.49
N HIS A 249 -35.94 -14.24 -17.58
CA HIS A 249 -36.46 -14.76 -18.85
C HIS A 249 -35.47 -15.75 -19.48
N LYS A 250 -35.99 -16.81 -20.10
CA LYS A 250 -35.22 -17.74 -20.94
C LYS A 250 -34.92 -17.12 -22.31
N ASP A 251 -34.28 -15.95 -22.27
CA ASP A 251 -33.93 -15.14 -23.43
C ASP A 251 -32.42 -15.21 -23.67
N GLU A 252 -32.01 -15.36 -24.94
CA GLU A 252 -30.59 -15.29 -25.32
C GLU A 252 -30.04 -13.87 -25.14
N ASN A 253 -30.92 -12.86 -25.13
CA ASN A 253 -30.57 -11.46 -24.88
C ASN A 253 -30.56 -11.11 -23.38
N LEU A 254 -30.74 -12.08 -22.48
CA LEU A 254 -30.47 -11.84 -21.05
C LEU A 254 -29.01 -11.44 -20.89
N PHE A 255 -28.74 -10.38 -20.14
CA PHE A 255 -27.37 -9.98 -19.87
C PHE A 255 -27.18 -9.45 -18.45
N ILE A 256 -26.12 -9.88 -17.77
CA ILE A 256 -25.83 -9.44 -16.40
C ILE A 256 -24.37 -8.99 -16.30
N PHE A 257 -24.19 -7.78 -15.78
CA PHE A 257 -22.89 -7.28 -15.31
C PHE A 257 -22.74 -7.59 -13.82
N GLY A 258 -21.78 -8.45 -13.48
CA GLY A 258 -21.32 -8.65 -12.12
C GLY A 258 -20.46 -7.48 -11.62
N THR A 259 -19.80 -7.69 -10.49
CA THR A 259 -18.99 -6.66 -9.81
C THR A 259 -17.53 -6.67 -10.20
N ASP A 260 -16.99 -7.81 -10.68
CA ASP A 260 -15.56 -7.97 -10.96
C ASP A 260 -15.21 -7.87 -12.46
N GLN A 261 -13.93 -7.67 -12.75
CA GLN A 261 -13.38 -7.59 -14.10
C GLN A 261 -13.63 -8.91 -14.85
N GLY A 262 -14.44 -8.83 -15.91
CA GLY A 262 -14.76 -9.97 -16.77
C GLY A 262 -16.04 -10.72 -16.41
N GLU A 263 -16.78 -10.29 -15.38
CA GLU A 263 -18.08 -10.85 -14.99
C GLU A 263 -19.21 -10.38 -15.92
N ASN A 264 -19.18 -10.90 -17.15
CA ASN A 264 -20.19 -10.66 -18.19
C ASN A 264 -20.93 -11.96 -18.46
N PHE A 265 -22.19 -12.06 -18.04
CA PHE A 265 -22.99 -13.27 -18.18
C PHE A 265 -24.05 -13.10 -19.27
N HIS A 266 -23.97 -13.94 -20.31
CA HIS A 266 -24.84 -13.91 -21.48
C HIS A 266 -25.84 -15.08 -21.47
N GLY A 267 -27.12 -14.73 -21.55
CA GLY A 267 -28.19 -15.71 -21.64
C GLY A 267 -28.49 -16.42 -20.31
N PHE A 268 -29.59 -17.17 -20.31
CA PHE A 268 -30.17 -17.78 -19.11
C PHE A 268 -29.22 -18.70 -18.32
N LYS A 269 -28.36 -19.45 -19.01
CA LYS A 269 -27.45 -20.40 -18.35
C LYS A 269 -26.40 -19.66 -17.51
N GLU A 270 -25.67 -18.74 -18.15
CA GLU A 270 -24.62 -17.96 -17.49
C GLU A 270 -25.21 -17.06 -16.39
N GLY A 271 -26.43 -16.53 -16.59
CA GLY A 271 -27.08 -15.75 -15.53
C GLY A 271 -27.39 -16.54 -14.26
N LYS A 272 -27.57 -17.87 -14.35
CA LYS A 272 -27.66 -18.74 -13.17
C LYS A 272 -26.31 -19.04 -12.54
N GLU A 273 -25.24 -19.10 -13.34
CA GLU A 273 -23.87 -19.27 -12.84
C GLU A 273 -23.47 -18.10 -11.94
N LEU A 274 -23.92 -16.87 -12.26
CA LEU A 274 -23.80 -15.73 -11.35
C LEU A 274 -24.50 -16.00 -10.01
N PHE A 275 -25.77 -16.41 -10.01
CA PHE A 275 -26.50 -16.69 -8.76
C PHE A 275 -25.80 -17.78 -7.93
N GLU A 276 -25.32 -18.85 -8.57
CA GLU A 276 -24.57 -19.89 -7.91
C GLU A 276 -23.28 -19.33 -7.27
N GLY A 277 -22.51 -18.54 -8.03
CA GLY A 277 -21.29 -17.90 -7.53
C GLY A 277 -21.54 -16.94 -6.38
N ASP A 278 -22.50 -16.03 -6.52
CA ASP A 278 -22.89 -15.10 -5.48
C ASP A 278 -23.33 -15.84 -4.21
N TRP A 279 -24.14 -16.88 -4.33
CA TRP A 279 -24.64 -17.60 -3.14
C TRP A 279 -23.55 -18.39 -2.42
N GLN A 280 -22.52 -18.84 -3.15
CA GLN A 280 -21.37 -19.51 -2.57
C GLN A 280 -20.38 -18.54 -1.89
N TYR A 281 -20.23 -17.33 -2.44
CA TYR A 281 -19.08 -16.49 -2.13
C TYR A 281 -19.42 -15.08 -1.60
N TRP A 282 -20.60 -14.54 -1.86
CA TRP A 282 -21.01 -13.25 -1.32
C TRP A 282 -21.39 -13.31 0.17
N GLY A 283 -21.31 -12.15 0.81
CA GLY A 283 -21.89 -11.91 2.12
C GLY A 283 -23.43 -11.86 2.10
N ASP A 284 -24.03 -11.45 3.21
CA ASP A 284 -25.46 -11.25 3.35
C ASP A 284 -25.86 -10.01 2.54
N PHE A 285 -26.36 -10.23 1.32
CA PHE A 285 -26.83 -9.19 0.43
C PHE A 285 -28.22 -8.71 0.85
N ASN A 286 -28.40 -7.39 0.92
CA ASN A 286 -29.65 -6.74 1.33
C ASN A 286 -29.98 -5.57 0.40
N LEU A 287 -30.97 -5.78 -0.45
CA LEU A 287 -31.50 -4.77 -1.37
C LEU A 287 -32.47 -3.84 -0.62
N ASN A 288 -32.33 -2.52 -0.82
CA ASN A 288 -33.28 -1.51 -0.32
C ASN A 288 -34.58 -1.47 -1.15
N ARG A 289 -35.25 -2.62 -1.25
CA ARG A 289 -36.46 -2.86 -2.03
C ARG A 289 -37.60 -1.89 -1.72
N GLU A 290 -37.73 -1.49 -0.46
CA GLU A 290 -38.80 -0.60 -0.03
C GLU A 290 -38.66 0.80 -0.64
N ASN A 291 -37.43 1.24 -0.93
CA ASN A 291 -37.13 2.56 -1.48
C ASN A 291 -36.50 2.49 -2.87
N ALA A 292 -36.68 1.38 -3.58
CA ALA A 292 -36.28 1.26 -4.96
C ALA A 292 -37.04 2.27 -5.82
N TYR A 293 -36.33 2.96 -6.70
CA TYR A 293 -36.94 3.75 -7.77
C TYR A 293 -37.41 2.81 -8.86
N ILE A 294 -38.68 2.91 -9.25
CA ILE A 294 -39.30 2.06 -10.26
C ILE A 294 -39.96 2.96 -11.30
N SER A 295 -39.51 2.84 -12.55
CA SER A 295 -40.07 3.55 -13.70
C SER A 295 -40.59 2.53 -14.70
N ILE A 296 -41.84 2.69 -15.13
CA ILE A 296 -42.51 1.76 -16.04
C ILE A 296 -42.81 2.48 -17.36
N LEU A 297 -42.46 1.84 -18.47
CA LEU A 297 -42.83 2.24 -19.82
C LEU A 297 -43.36 1.00 -20.55
N ASP A 298 -44.68 0.92 -20.70
CA ASP A 298 -45.39 -0.23 -21.26
C ASP A 298 -44.97 -1.56 -20.61
N ASN A 299 -44.34 -2.46 -21.37
CA ASN A 299 -43.92 -3.78 -20.91
C ASN A 299 -42.45 -3.81 -20.45
N VAL A 300 -41.83 -2.66 -20.21
CA VAL A 300 -40.47 -2.54 -19.69
C VAL A 300 -40.48 -1.72 -18.42
N ALA A 301 -39.74 -2.17 -17.41
CA ALA A 301 -39.54 -1.42 -16.19
C ALA A 301 -38.05 -1.34 -15.83
N VAL A 302 -37.64 -0.20 -15.32
CA VAL A 302 -36.31 0.01 -14.76
C VAL A 302 -36.44 0.16 -13.26
N VAL A 303 -35.68 -0.66 -12.54
CA VAL A 303 -35.52 -0.61 -11.09
C VAL A 303 -34.12 -0.11 -10.79
N TYR A 304 -34.02 0.89 -9.94
CA TYR A 304 -32.76 1.34 -9.37
C TYR A 304 -32.86 1.34 -7.84
N SER A 305 -31.91 0.69 -7.18
CA SER A 305 -31.87 0.60 -5.72
C SER A 305 -30.43 0.66 -5.22
N LYS A 306 -30.30 1.02 -3.94
CA LYS A 306 -29.07 0.73 -3.18
C LYS A 306 -29.18 -0.67 -2.59
N ALA A 307 -28.04 -1.30 -2.36
CA ALA A 307 -27.94 -2.55 -1.60
C ALA A 307 -26.75 -2.46 -0.63
N LEU A 308 -26.75 -3.36 0.34
CA LEU A 308 -25.64 -3.59 1.26
C LEU A 308 -25.22 -5.07 1.16
N ILE A 309 -23.94 -5.37 1.21
CA ILE A 309 -23.45 -6.72 1.45
C ILE A 309 -22.71 -6.75 2.78
N GLU A 310 -23.16 -7.62 3.68
CA GLU A 310 -22.50 -7.87 4.95
C GLU A 310 -21.70 -9.18 4.90
N PHE A 311 -20.37 -9.12 4.85
CA PHE A 311 -19.57 -10.35 4.94
C PHE A 311 -19.40 -10.79 6.40
N THR A 312 -19.09 -12.06 6.65
CA THR A 312 -18.62 -12.50 7.98
C THR A 312 -17.26 -13.20 7.82
N TRP A 313 -16.18 -12.50 8.15
CA TRP A 313 -14.82 -13.03 7.96
C TRP A 313 -14.25 -13.56 9.29
N LYS A 314 -13.81 -14.82 9.32
CA LYS A 314 -13.01 -15.33 10.44
C LYS A 314 -11.59 -14.78 10.33
N LYS A 315 -11.14 -14.03 11.34
CA LYS A 315 -9.83 -13.35 11.41
C LYS A 315 -8.64 -14.25 11.03
N ASP A 316 -8.66 -15.51 11.44
CA ASP A 316 -7.57 -16.46 11.18
C ASP A 316 -7.48 -16.88 9.71
N LYS A 317 -8.56 -16.75 8.92
CA LYS A 317 -8.54 -17.03 7.48
C LYS A 317 -7.97 -15.86 6.68
N VAL A 318 -8.31 -14.62 7.07
CA VAL A 318 -7.91 -13.39 6.36
C VAL A 318 -6.39 -13.16 6.45
N SER A 319 -5.77 -13.43 7.60
CA SER A 319 -4.31 -13.28 7.77
C SER A 319 -3.48 -14.19 6.87
N HIS A 320 -4.05 -15.30 6.37
CA HIS A 320 -3.38 -16.25 5.49
C HIS A 320 -3.52 -15.93 4.00
N TRP A 321 -4.36 -14.97 3.61
CA TRP A 321 -4.60 -14.68 2.20
C TRP A 321 -3.35 -14.16 1.50
N SER A 322 -2.64 -13.20 2.09
CA SER A 322 -1.39 -12.69 1.50
C SER A 322 -0.34 -13.80 1.32
N LYS A 323 -0.29 -14.77 2.22
CA LYS A 323 0.56 -15.96 2.07
C LYS A 323 0.09 -16.84 0.90
N ASN A 324 -1.21 -17.09 0.79
CA ASN A 324 -1.77 -17.92 -0.28
C ASN A 324 -1.61 -17.26 -1.65
N THR A 325 -1.86 -15.96 -1.76
CA THR A 325 -1.64 -15.14 -2.94
C THR A 325 -0.19 -15.20 -3.39
N LEU A 326 0.77 -15.00 -2.46
CA LEU A 326 2.19 -15.12 -2.79
C LEU A 326 2.55 -16.52 -3.28
N ASN A 327 2.08 -17.56 -2.60
CA ASN A 327 2.35 -18.95 -2.97
C ASN A 327 1.75 -19.32 -4.33
N TYR A 328 0.57 -18.81 -4.65
CA TYR A 328 -0.08 -18.99 -5.95
C TYR A 328 0.79 -18.39 -7.05
N TYR A 329 1.19 -17.12 -6.90
CA TYR A 329 1.99 -16.44 -7.93
C TYR A 329 3.39 -17.04 -8.10
N LEU A 330 4.03 -17.47 -7.03
CA LEU A 330 5.34 -18.13 -7.09
C LEU A 330 5.32 -19.52 -7.75
N LYS A 331 4.17 -20.20 -7.79
CA LYS A 331 4.06 -21.60 -8.27
C LYS A 331 3.36 -21.75 -9.60
N GLU A 332 2.38 -20.90 -9.89
CA GLU A 332 1.37 -21.18 -10.92
C GLU A 332 1.27 -20.09 -12.00
N THR A 333 2.20 -19.13 -12.04
CA THR A 333 2.15 -18.03 -13.01
C THR A 333 3.50 -17.71 -13.65
N GLU A 334 3.48 -17.16 -14.87
CA GLU A 334 4.65 -16.58 -15.56
C GLU A 334 4.88 -15.09 -15.17
N LYS A 335 4.29 -14.61 -14.06
CA LYS A 335 4.39 -13.20 -13.64
C LYS A 335 5.82 -12.85 -13.20
N SER A 336 6.27 -11.65 -13.56
CA SER A 336 7.53 -11.07 -13.09
C SER A 336 7.48 -10.68 -11.61
N ASN A 337 8.63 -10.57 -10.96
CA ASN A 337 8.71 -10.14 -9.55
C ASN A 337 8.04 -8.77 -9.32
N LYS A 338 8.11 -7.88 -10.32
CA LYS A 338 7.41 -6.60 -10.34
C LYS A 338 5.90 -6.80 -10.21
N GLU A 339 5.29 -7.59 -11.10
CA GLU A 339 3.86 -7.85 -11.07
C GLU A 339 3.43 -8.49 -9.75
N ILE A 340 4.21 -9.46 -9.24
CA ILE A 340 3.95 -10.09 -7.95
C ILE A 340 3.97 -9.05 -6.81
N ALA A 341 4.90 -8.08 -6.82
CA ALA A 341 4.97 -7.05 -5.80
C ALA A 341 3.70 -6.15 -5.78
N TYR A 342 3.16 -5.76 -6.94
CA TYR A 342 1.90 -5.00 -7.02
C TYR A 342 0.69 -5.80 -6.54
N GLU A 343 0.63 -7.08 -6.90
CA GLU A 343 -0.43 -7.97 -6.43
C GLU A 343 -0.37 -8.14 -4.91
N MET A 344 0.84 -8.27 -4.36
CA MET A 344 1.07 -8.38 -2.93
C MET A 344 0.72 -7.09 -2.19
N LEU A 345 0.99 -5.92 -2.78
CA LEU A 345 0.53 -4.64 -2.24
C LEU A 345 -0.99 -4.63 -2.07
N THR A 346 -1.72 -5.00 -3.13
CA THR A 346 -3.19 -5.06 -3.15
C THR A 346 -3.71 -6.08 -2.13
N SER A 347 -3.14 -7.28 -2.13
CA SER A 347 -3.51 -8.36 -1.21
C SER A 347 -3.32 -7.95 0.25
N MET A 348 -2.18 -7.35 0.60
CA MET A 348 -1.91 -6.92 1.98
C MET A 348 -2.78 -5.74 2.40
N ALA A 349 -3.02 -4.78 1.51
CA ALA A 349 -3.92 -3.66 1.76
C ALA A 349 -5.33 -4.14 2.04
N ASN A 350 -5.85 -5.06 1.22
CA ASN A 350 -7.17 -5.66 1.42
C ASN A 350 -7.24 -6.47 2.73
N CYS A 351 -6.20 -7.26 3.04
CA CYS A 351 -6.14 -7.99 4.31
C CYS A 351 -6.18 -7.05 5.51
N LEU A 352 -5.41 -5.96 5.47
CA LEU A 352 -5.35 -4.97 6.55
C LEU A 352 -6.64 -4.19 6.67
N ASP A 353 -7.22 -3.74 5.56
CA ASP A 353 -8.51 -3.07 5.55
C ASP A 353 -9.58 -3.94 6.23
N ILE A 354 -9.65 -5.23 5.86
CA ILE A 354 -10.57 -6.17 6.50
C ILE A 354 -10.20 -6.36 7.99
N ILE A 355 -8.94 -6.55 8.36
CA ILE A 355 -8.55 -6.74 9.78
C ILE A 355 -8.81 -5.50 10.64
N ILE A 356 -8.76 -4.30 10.06
CA ILE A 356 -8.84 -3.01 10.77
C ILE A 356 -10.28 -2.48 10.79
N ASN A 357 -10.95 -2.49 9.64
CA ASN A 357 -12.22 -1.83 9.40
C ASN A 357 -13.39 -2.80 9.40
N ALA A 358 -13.15 -4.10 9.17
CA ALA A 358 -14.15 -5.07 9.55
C ALA A 358 -14.21 -5.12 11.09
N LYS A 359 -15.14 -4.34 11.66
CA LYS A 359 -16.05 -4.92 12.67
C LYS A 359 -16.40 -6.32 12.15
N GLU A 360 -16.59 -7.32 13.01
CA GLU A 360 -16.74 -8.75 12.66
C GLU A 360 -17.67 -9.08 11.46
N LYS A 361 -18.42 -8.09 10.98
CA LYS A 361 -19.21 -7.99 9.76
C LYS A 361 -18.93 -6.70 8.91
N PRO A 362 -18.05 -6.67 7.90
CA PRO A 362 -17.89 -5.49 7.04
C PRO A 362 -19.08 -5.36 6.09
N LEU A 363 -19.55 -4.12 5.93
CA LEU A 363 -20.69 -3.72 5.10
C LEU A 363 -20.19 -2.97 3.86
N TYR A 364 -20.45 -3.51 2.68
CA TYR A 364 -20.17 -2.83 1.40
C TYR A 364 -21.46 -2.27 0.83
N ALA A 365 -21.44 -1.00 0.43
CA ALA A 365 -22.58 -0.36 -0.21
C ALA A 365 -22.50 -0.52 -1.73
N MET A 366 -23.62 -0.90 -2.32
CA MET A 366 -23.73 -1.19 -3.74
C MET A 366 -24.89 -0.43 -4.38
N LYS A 367 -24.79 -0.28 -5.69
CA LYS A 367 -25.91 0.07 -6.57
C LYS A 367 -26.37 -1.18 -7.30
N PHE A 368 -27.69 -1.30 -7.39
CA PHE A 368 -28.36 -2.31 -8.18
C PHE A 368 -29.21 -1.63 -9.24
N LEU A 369 -29.03 -2.03 -10.48
CA LEU A 369 -29.94 -1.71 -11.58
C LEU A 369 -30.50 -3.00 -12.16
N GLY A 370 -31.83 -3.06 -12.26
CA GLY A 370 -32.54 -4.15 -12.90
C GLY A 370 -33.46 -3.64 -13.99
N VAL A 371 -33.42 -4.26 -15.17
CA VAL A 371 -34.41 -4.04 -16.22
C VAL A 371 -35.30 -5.25 -16.27
N LEU A 372 -36.60 -5.05 -16.02
CA LEU A 372 -37.61 -6.09 -16.11
C LEU A 372 -38.41 -5.93 -17.40
N VAL A 373 -38.79 -7.05 -17.99
CA VAL A 373 -39.68 -7.09 -19.15
C VAL A 373 -40.91 -7.91 -18.79
N LYS A 374 -42.11 -7.40 -19.10
CA LYS A 374 -43.37 -8.13 -18.97
C LYS A 374 -43.57 -9.00 -20.21
N LYS A 375 -43.50 -10.32 -20.05
CA LYS A 375 -43.89 -11.30 -21.07
C LYS A 375 -44.91 -12.25 -20.46
N GLU A 376 -45.96 -12.57 -21.21
CA GLU A 376 -47.04 -13.46 -20.74
C GLU A 376 -47.66 -13.02 -19.39
N GLY A 377 -47.74 -11.70 -19.18
CA GLY A 377 -48.28 -11.10 -17.96
C GLY A 377 -47.35 -11.15 -16.73
N LYS A 378 -46.11 -11.63 -16.87
CA LYS A 378 -45.14 -11.71 -15.77
C LYS A 378 -43.92 -10.82 -16.00
N TRP A 379 -43.56 -10.05 -14.99
CA TRP A 379 -42.30 -9.31 -14.92
C TRP A 379 -41.16 -10.23 -14.51
N LYS A 380 -40.06 -10.20 -15.25
CA LYS A 380 -38.79 -10.87 -14.90
C LYS A 380 -37.62 -10.04 -15.37
N PHE A 381 -36.46 -10.20 -14.74
CA PHE A 381 -35.25 -9.53 -15.18
C PHE A 381 -34.84 -10.01 -16.56
N ASN A 382 -34.46 -9.03 -17.37
CA ASN A 382 -33.81 -9.22 -18.65
C ASN A 382 -32.39 -8.61 -18.64
N HIS A 383 -32.15 -7.59 -17.82
CA HIS A 383 -30.80 -7.12 -17.53
C HIS A 383 -30.62 -6.85 -16.04
N MET A 384 -29.43 -7.13 -15.52
CA MET A 384 -29.04 -6.75 -14.16
C MET A 384 -27.62 -6.17 -14.17
N HIS A 385 -27.36 -5.25 -13.25
CA HIS A 385 -26.04 -4.67 -13.07
C HIS A 385 -25.83 -4.40 -11.58
N PHE A 386 -24.76 -5.00 -11.06
CA PHE A 386 -24.26 -4.79 -9.71
C PHE A 386 -22.99 -3.95 -9.80
N SER A 387 -22.88 -2.92 -8.97
CA SER A 387 -21.68 -2.10 -8.95
C SER A 387 -21.44 -1.55 -7.56
N ASP A 388 -20.17 -1.43 -7.18
CA ASP A 388 -19.78 -0.77 -5.94
C ASP A 388 -20.16 0.72 -5.94
N ILE A 389 -20.46 1.24 -4.75
CA ILE A 389 -20.51 2.69 -4.54
C ILE A 389 -19.09 3.15 -4.24
N VAL A 390 -18.42 3.66 -5.27
CA VAL A 390 -17.18 4.42 -5.12
C VAL A 390 -17.55 5.88 -4.86
N GLU A 391 -17.38 6.35 -3.62
CA GLU A 391 -17.47 7.77 -3.25
C GLU A 391 -16.10 8.38 -2.99
#